data_AF-A0A1A6H0D2-F1
#
_entry.id   AF-A0A1A6H0D2-F1
#
_cell.length_a   1.000
_cell.length_b   1.000
_cell.length_c   1.000
_cell.angle_alpha   90.00
_cell.angle_beta   90.00
_cell.angle_gamma   90.00
#
_symmetry.space_group_name_H-M   'P 1'
#
loop_
_entity.id
_entity.type
_entity.pdbx_description
1 polymer ?
#
loop_
_entity_poly.entity_id
_entity_poly.type
_entity_poly.pdbx_seq_one_letter_code
_entity_poly.pdbx_strand_id
1 'polypeptide(L)'
;MNDLRGTYDILVTKDNQTRSVGQYDNRGSFGELALMYNTPRAATIVATSEGSLWGLDRVTFRRIIVKNNAKKRKMFESFIESVPLFKSLEMSERMKIVDVIGEKIYKDGERIITQGEKADSFYIIESGEVSILIRSKTKANKNVMDVQAFERLLGPCMDIMKRNISHYEEQLVKMFGSNLDLLDPGQ
;
A
#
# COMPACT_ATOMS: atom_id res chain seq x y z
N MET A 1 28.62 8.38 12.22
CA MET A 1 27.25 8.94 12.20
C MET A 1 26.99 9.77 13.47
N ASN A 2 27.93 10.65 13.88
CA ASN A 2 27.96 11.20 15.24
C ASN A 2 27.97 12.74 15.39
N ASP A 3 27.95 13.54 14.32
CA ASP A 3 28.23 14.99 14.43
C ASP A 3 27.06 15.92 14.06
N LEU A 4 25.83 15.51 14.33
CA LEU A 4 24.68 16.44 14.38
C LEU A 4 24.51 16.90 15.81
N ARG A 5 25.44 17.72 16.26
CA ARG A 5 25.46 18.27 17.61
C ARG A 5 25.46 19.78 17.51
N GLY A 6 24.87 20.44 18.48
CA GLY A 6 24.68 21.88 18.50
C GLY A 6 23.61 22.26 19.50
N THR A 7 23.79 23.39 20.17
CA THR A 7 22.75 24.04 20.96
C THR A 7 22.17 25.22 20.18
N TYR A 8 20.86 25.45 20.29
CA TYR A 8 20.16 26.50 19.55
C TYR A 8 19.09 27.17 20.40
N ASP A 9 18.97 28.49 20.32
CA ASP A 9 17.90 29.25 20.95
C ASP A 9 16.75 29.53 19.97
N ILE A 10 15.52 29.50 20.49
CA ILE A 10 14.30 29.83 19.76
C ILE A 10 13.81 31.20 20.22
N LEU A 11 13.77 32.15 19.30
CA LEU A 11 13.39 33.53 19.56
C LEU A 11 12.09 33.88 18.83
N VAL A 12 11.17 34.56 19.51
CA VAL A 12 9.94 35.09 18.90
C VAL A 12 9.85 36.58 19.16
N THR A 13 9.57 37.36 18.11
CA THR A 13 9.36 38.81 18.20
C THR A 13 7.88 39.11 18.13
N LYS A 14 7.35 39.76 19.18
CA LYS A 14 5.98 40.26 19.26
C LYS A 14 5.99 41.66 19.83
N ASP A 15 5.23 42.58 19.24
CA ASP A 15 5.09 43.97 19.72
C ASP A 15 6.45 44.67 19.93
N ASN A 16 7.37 44.47 18.97
CA ASN A 16 8.74 45.00 18.99
C ASN A 16 9.62 44.49 20.15
N GLN A 17 9.21 43.42 20.83
CA GLN A 17 9.98 42.76 21.88
C GLN A 17 10.32 41.33 21.46
N THR A 18 11.61 41.00 21.46
CA THR A 18 12.10 39.64 21.20
C THR A 18 12.26 38.89 22.53
N ARG A 19 11.72 37.68 22.60
CA ARG A 19 11.85 36.80 23.77
C ARG A 19 12.40 35.44 23.36
N SER A 20 13.28 34.88 24.18
CA SER A 20 13.63 33.46 24.10
C SER A 20 12.45 32.64 24.60
N VAL A 21 11.95 31.74 23.77
CA VAL A 21 10.76 30.91 24.04
C VAL A 21 11.10 29.43 24.19
N GLY A 22 12.35 29.04 23.94
CA GLY A 22 12.80 27.66 24.06
C GLY A 22 14.22 27.47 23.56
N GLN A 23 14.73 26.26 23.73
CA GLN A 23 16.06 25.85 23.29
C GLN A 23 16.03 24.45 22.71
N TYR A 24 16.92 24.18 21.77
CA TYR A 24 17.26 22.83 21.32
C TYR A 24 18.66 22.47 21.83
N ASP A 25 18.78 21.26 22.36
CA ASP A 25 20.05 20.69 22.80
C ASP A 25 20.29 19.38 22.03
N ASN A 26 21.10 19.46 20.97
CA ASN A 26 21.50 18.34 20.12
C ASN A 26 20.36 17.53 19.46
N ARG A 27 19.10 17.97 19.59
CA ARG A 27 17.89 17.28 19.11
C ARG A 27 16.78 18.27 18.81
N GLY A 28 15.95 17.97 17.83
CA GLY A 28 14.78 18.76 17.47
C GLY A 28 14.56 18.86 15.96
N SER A 29 13.42 19.41 15.56
CA SER A 29 13.10 19.72 14.17
C SER A 29 12.21 20.96 14.12
N PHE A 30 12.35 21.78 13.09
CA PHE A 30 11.55 22.99 12.94
C PHE A 30 11.32 23.34 11.47
N GLY A 31 10.21 24.02 11.20
CA GLY A 31 9.97 24.62 9.89
C GLY A 31 9.27 23.70 8.88
N GLU A 32 8.64 22.64 9.36
CA GLU A 32 7.87 21.63 8.62
C GLU A 32 6.75 22.25 7.77
N LEU A 33 6.12 23.33 8.23
CA LEU A 33 5.11 24.05 7.45
C LEU A 33 5.65 24.59 6.13
N ALA A 34 6.96 24.90 6.07
CA ALA A 34 7.59 25.33 4.83
C ALA A 34 7.72 24.21 3.79
N LEU A 35 7.46 22.95 4.13
CA LEU A 35 7.31 21.86 3.16
C LEU A 35 5.91 21.87 2.51
N MET A 36 4.90 22.37 3.24
CA MET A 36 3.50 22.36 2.82
C MET A 36 3.12 23.60 2.00
N TYR A 37 3.42 24.82 2.46
CA TYR A 37 3.00 26.06 1.81
C TYR A 37 3.91 27.24 2.14
N ASN A 38 3.89 28.29 1.30
CA ASN A 38 4.84 29.41 1.41
C ASN A 38 4.40 30.29 2.57
N THR A 39 5.06 30.13 3.71
CA THR A 39 4.69 30.83 4.93
C THR A 39 5.94 31.47 5.54
N PRO A 40 5.85 32.72 6.01
CA PRO A 40 6.91 33.34 6.79
C PRO A 40 7.28 32.49 8.01
N ARG A 41 8.54 32.58 8.45
CA ARG A 41 8.96 31.90 9.68
C ARG A 41 8.30 32.57 10.89
N ALA A 42 7.69 31.78 11.77
CA ALA A 42 7.04 32.26 12.98
C ALA A 42 8.04 32.54 14.13
N ALA A 43 9.26 32.05 14.02
CA ALA A 43 10.33 32.20 15.00
C ALA A 43 11.69 32.30 14.30
N THR A 44 12.66 32.87 15.01
CA THR A 44 14.07 32.91 14.65
C THR A 44 14.80 31.85 15.45
N ILE A 45 15.64 31.04 14.79
CA ILE A 45 16.49 30.04 15.44
C ILE A 45 17.94 30.53 15.36
N VAL A 46 18.66 30.54 16.48
CA VAL A 46 20.05 30.99 16.56
C VAL A 46 20.90 29.89 17.15
N ALA A 47 22.00 29.52 16.48
CA ALA A 47 22.96 28.59 17.04
C ALA A 47 23.73 29.24 18.21
N THR A 48 23.81 28.55 19.33
CA THR A 48 24.56 28.97 20.53
C THR A 48 25.84 28.17 20.73
N SER A 49 26.08 27.18 19.86
CA SER A 49 27.37 26.49 19.70
C SER A 49 27.62 26.19 18.21
N GLU A 50 28.82 25.73 17.87
CA GLU A 50 29.05 25.08 16.57
C GLU A 50 28.10 23.87 16.45
N GLY A 51 27.54 23.69 15.25
CA GLY A 51 26.70 22.54 15.00
C GLY A 51 26.26 22.33 13.57
N SER A 52 25.63 21.18 13.33
CA SER A 52 25.24 20.72 12.01
C SER A 52 23.76 20.33 11.97
N LEU A 53 23.09 20.67 10.86
CA LEU A 53 21.67 20.42 10.63
C LEU A 53 21.46 19.78 9.25
N TRP A 54 20.49 18.88 9.15
CA TRP A 54 19.99 18.43 7.85
C TRP A 54 18.91 19.38 7.34
N GLY A 55 19.15 19.98 6.18
CA GLY A 55 18.16 20.79 5.47
C GLY A 55 17.45 19.99 4.38
N LEU A 56 16.14 20.17 4.28
CA LEU A 56 15.34 19.69 3.15
C LEU A 56 14.52 20.85 2.59
N ASP A 57 14.73 21.16 1.31
CA ASP A 57 13.96 22.21 0.65
C ASP A 57 12.59 21.68 0.18
N ARG A 58 11.66 22.61 0.03
CA ARG A 58 10.28 22.30 -0.39
C ARG A 58 10.21 21.63 -1.75
N VAL A 59 10.97 22.11 -2.72
CA VAL A 59 10.86 21.67 -4.12
C VAL A 59 11.28 20.20 -4.18
N THR A 60 12.38 19.86 -3.52
CA THR A 60 12.85 18.48 -3.37
C THR A 60 11.82 17.61 -2.64
N PHE A 61 11.31 18.05 -1.49
CA PHE A 61 10.29 17.29 -0.75
C PHE A 61 9.03 17.03 -1.59
N ARG A 62 8.43 18.08 -2.16
CA ARG A 62 7.22 17.95 -2.99
C ARG A 62 7.47 17.06 -4.20
N ARG A 63 8.62 17.21 -4.87
CA ARG A 63 8.97 16.38 -6.02
C ARG A 63 9.07 14.90 -5.63
N ILE A 64 9.69 14.59 -4.50
CA ILE A 64 9.80 13.20 -4.00
C ILE A 64 8.41 12.63 -3.70
N ILE A 65 7.58 13.34 -2.94
CA ILE A 65 6.24 12.87 -2.56
C ILE A 65 5.35 12.68 -3.80
N VAL A 66 5.28 13.69 -4.69
CA VAL A 66 4.46 13.60 -5.91
C VAL A 66 4.96 12.48 -6.81
N LYS A 67 6.27 12.34 -7.00
CA LYS A 67 6.85 11.27 -7.83
C LYS A 67 6.57 9.90 -7.24
N ASN A 68 6.70 9.73 -5.93
CA ASN A 68 6.41 8.46 -5.26
C ASN A 68 4.93 8.11 -5.34
N ASN A 69 4.04 9.07 -5.11
CA ASN A 69 2.59 8.86 -5.21
C ASN A 69 2.16 8.56 -6.65
N ALA A 70 2.71 9.27 -7.64
CA ALA A 70 2.45 9.00 -9.06
C ALA A 70 2.97 7.61 -9.47
N LYS A 71 4.15 7.21 -8.97
CA LYS A 71 4.70 5.87 -9.20
C LYS A 71 3.82 4.79 -8.57
N LYS A 72 3.37 4.98 -7.33
CA LYS A 72 2.45 4.04 -6.63
C LYS A 72 1.11 3.94 -7.35
N ARG A 73 0.52 5.07 -7.75
CA ARG A 73 -0.71 5.11 -8.55
C ARG A 73 -0.56 4.37 -9.88
N LYS A 74 0.52 4.60 -10.62
CA LYS A 74 0.75 3.91 -11.89
C LYS A 74 0.94 2.40 -11.70
N MET A 75 1.64 1.98 -10.64
CA MET A 75 1.80 0.58 -10.29
C MET A 75 0.44 -0.08 -9.99
N PHE A 76 -0.38 0.54 -9.14
CA PHE A 76 -1.72 0.05 -8.82
C PHE A 76 -2.64 0.04 -10.04
N GLU A 77 -2.59 1.06 -10.88
CA GLU A 77 -3.36 1.11 -12.11
C GLU A 77 -3.01 -0.06 -13.05
N SER A 78 -1.72 -0.26 -13.34
CA SER A 78 -1.27 -1.38 -14.17
C SER A 78 -1.63 -2.74 -13.57
N PHE A 79 -1.59 -2.84 -12.24
CA PHE A 79 -1.96 -4.06 -11.55
C PHE A 79 -3.47 -4.34 -11.61
N ILE A 80 -4.32 -3.34 -11.35
CA ILE A 80 -5.79 -3.44 -11.49
C ILE A 80 -6.18 -3.74 -12.93
N GLU A 81 -5.52 -3.13 -13.92
CA GLU A 81 -5.74 -3.42 -15.34
C GLU A 81 -5.40 -4.87 -15.71
N SER A 82 -4.40 -5.47 -15.06
CA SER A 82 -4.02 -6.87 -15.30
C SER A 82 -5.04 -7.87 -14.76
N VAL A 83 -5.83 -7.48 -13.74
CA VAL A 83 -6.82 -8.35 -13.12
C VAL A 83 -8.03 -8.48 -14.05
N PRO A 84 -8.33 -9.69 -14.57
CA PRO A 84 -9.34 -9.81 -15.60
C PRO A 84 -10.76 -9.45 -15.15
N LEU A 85 -11.06 -9.54 -13.84
CA LEU A 85 -12.29 -9.03 -13.23
C LEU A 85 -12.57 -7.55 -13.54
N PHE A 86 -11.52 -6.73 -13.66
CA PHE A 86 -11.65 -5.28 -13.83
C PHE A 86 -11.51 -4.83 -15.29
N LYS A 87 -11.41 -5.76 -16.26
CA LYS A 87 -11.26 -5.42 -17.67
C LYS A 87 -12.45 -4.68 -18.28
N SER A 88 -13.64 -4.89 -17.73
CA SER A 88 -14.84 -4.18 -18.17
C SER A 88 -14.94 -2.75 -17.61
N LEU A 89 -14.11 -2.40 -16.62
CA LEU A 89 -14.16 -1.08 -15.99
C LEU A 89 -13.42 -0.06 -16.84
N GLU A 90 -14.00 1.13 -16.98
CA GLU A 90 -13.32 2.25 -17.61
C GLU A 90 -12.16 2.76 -16.75
N MET A 91 -11.23 3.51 -17.36
CA MET A 91 -10.10 4.10 -16.64
C MET A 91 -10.55 4.92 -15.43
N SER A 92 -11.62 5.71 -15.57
CA SER A 92 -12.14 6.55 -14.49
C SER A 92 -12.64 5.73 -13.29
N GLU A 93 -13.22 4.56 -13.54
CA GLU A 93 -13.70 3.63 -12.51
C GLU A 93 -12.54 2.89 -11.85
N ARG A 94 -11.55 2.45 -12.64
CA ARG A 94 -10.32 1.85 -12.10
C ARG A 94 -9.58 2.83 -11.19
N MET A 95 -9.52 4.11 -11.55
CA MET A 95 -8.88 5.13 -10.71
C MET A 95 -9.59 5.33 -9.38
N LYS A 96 -10.92 5.21 -9.32
CA LYS A 96 -11.66 5.23 -8.04
C LYS A 96 -11.28 4.05 -7.14
N ILE A 97 -11.02 2.87 -7.72
CA ILE A 97 -10.52 1.71 -6.98
C ILE A 97 -9.10 1.97 -6.47
N VAL A 98 -8.21 2.48 -7.33
CA VAL A 98 -6.82 2.84 -6.96
C VAL A 98 -6.77 3.86 -5.82
N ASP A 99 -7.73 4.77 -5.73
CA ASP A 99 -7.79 5.78 -4.67
C ASP A 99 -8.21 5.21 -3.31
N VAL A 100 -8.89 4.06 -3.25
CA VAL A 100 -9.41 3.46 -2.00
C VAL A 100 -8.77 2.13 -1.63
N ILE A 101 -8.01 1.51 -2.53
CA ILE A 101 -7.38 0.20 -2.29
C ILE A 101 -6.37 0.29 -1.13
N GLY A 102 -6.49 -0.65 -0.19
CA GLY A 102 -5.61 -0.76 0.97
C GLY A 102 -4.52 -1.82 0.76
N GLU A 103 -3.34 -1.57 1.31
CA GLU A 103 -2.23 -2.51 1.34
C GLU A 103 -2.27 -3.30 2.66
N LYS A 104 -2.12 -4.63 2.60
CA LYS A 104 -1.94 -5.49 3.76
C LYS A 104 -0.72 -6.37 3.56
N ILE A 105 0.13 -6.43 4.58
CA ILE A 105 1.37 -7.22 4.59
C ILE A 105 1.18 -8.38 5.54
N TYR A 106 1.53 -9.58 5.08
CA TYR A 106 1.44 -10.82 5.85
C TYR A 106 2.84 -11.42 6.01
N LYS A 107 3.10 -12.03 7.17
CA LYS A 107 4.29 -12.84 7.38
C LYS A 107 4.10 -14.24 6.79
N ASP A 108 5.21 -14.95 6.56
CA ASP A 108 5.17 -16.36 6.16
C ASP A 108 4.35 -17.20 7.16
N GLY A 109 3.47 -18.05 6.63
CA GLY A 109 2.53 -18.87 7.39
C GLY A 109 1.35 -18.14 8.04
N GLU A 110 1.22 -16.81 7.91
CA GLU A 110 0.10 -16.05 8.47
C GLU A 110 -1.20 -16.33 7.69
N ARG A 111 -2.31 -16.51 8.41
CA ARG A 111 -3.61 -16.79 7.77
C ARG A 111 -4.25 -15.50 7.26
N ILE A 112 -4.49 -15.45 5.95
CA ILE A 112 -5.14 -14.31 5.28
C ILE A 112 -6.67 -14.43 5.35
N ILE A 113 -7.22 -15.61 5.04
CA ILE A 113 -8.66 -15.90 5.07
C ILE A 113 -8.87 -17.23 5.80
N THR A 114 -9.91 -17.29 6.66
CA THR A 114 -10.34 -18.53 7.30
C THR A 114 -11.65 -19.02 6.69
N GLN A 115 -11.66 -20.29 6.25
CA GLN A 115 -12.86 -20.92 5.68
C GLN A 115 -14.04 -20.90 6.67
N GLY A 116 -15.20 -20.43 6.20
CA GLY A 116 -16.44 -20.37 6.97
C GLY A 116 -16.69 -19.03 7.66
N GLU A 117 -15.72 -18.11 7.65
CA GLU A 117 -15.92 -16.74 8.11
C GLU A 117 -16.61 -15.88 7.05
N LYS A 118 -17.25 -14.81 7.49
CA LYS A 118 -17.92 -13.86 6.60
C LYS A 118 -16.86 -13.13 5.76
N ALA A 119 -17.00 -13.19 4.44
CA ALA A 119 -16.19 -12.40 3.53
C ALA A 119 -16.76 -10.98 3.38
N ASP A 120 -15.91 -9.97 3.56
CA ASP A 120 -16.23 -8.55 3.33
C ASP A 120 -15.29 -7.88 2.30
N SER A 121 -14.22 -8.59 1.89
CA SER A 121 -13.14 -8.07 1.07
C SER A 121 -12.65 -9.13 0.10
N PHE A 122 -12.17 -8.71 -1.07
CA PHE A 122 -11.37 -9.55 -1.97
C PHE A 122 -9.91 -9.09 -1.94
N TYR A 123 -8.99 -9.97 -2.32
CA TYR A 123 -7.55 -9.73 -2.26
C TYR A 123 -6.91 -9.93 -3.63
N ILE A 124 -5.82 -9.20 -3.89
CA ILE A 124 -5.01 -9.34 -5.09
C ILE A 124 -3.54 -9.38 -4.62
N ILE A 125 -2.78 -10.37 -5.09
CA ILE A 125 -1.40 -10.60 -4.63
C ILE A 125 -0.44 -9.67 -5.38
N GLU A 126 0.00 -8.59 -4.73
CA GLU A 126 1.01 -7.68 -5.31
C GLU A 126 2.41 -8.32 -5.36
N SER A 127 2.78 -9.07 -4.32
CA SER A 127 4.05 -9.78 -4.24
C SER A 127 3.97 -10.98 -3.28
N GLY A 128 4.83 -11.97 -3.50
CA GLY A 128 4.85 -13.22 -2.73
C GLY A 128 3.90 -14.29 -3.28
N GLU A 129 3.67 -15.32 -2.46
CA GLU A 129 2.84 -16.48 -2.81
C GLU A 129 1.81 -16.74 -1.72
N VAL A 130 0.65 -17.28 -2.10
CA VAL A 130 -0.43 -17.62 -1.17
C VAL A 130 -0.88 -19.05 -1.44
N SER A 131 -0.91 -19.87 -0.39
CA SER A 131 -1.48 -21.22 -0.44
C SER A 131 -2.97 -21.19 -0.07
N ILE A 132 -3.81 -21.79 -0.92
CA ILE A 132 -5.25 -21.91 -0.68
C ILE A 132 -5.55 -23.35 -0.25
N LEU A 133 -6.15 -23.50 0.93
CA LEU A 133 -6.49 -24.81 1.52
C LEU A 133 -7.99 -24.87 1.84
N ILE A 134 -8.65 -25.97 1.48
CA ILE A 134 -10.06 -26.24 1.80
C ILE A 134 -10.14 -27.47 2.71
N ARG A 135 -10.85 -27.35 3.84
CA ARG A 135 -11.21 -28.50 4.68
C ARG A 135 -12.29 -29.30 3.97
N SER A 136 -11.91 -30.42 3.37
CA SER A 136 -12.87 -31.41 2.84
C SER A 136 -13.62 -32.07 4.00
N LYS A 137 -14.95 -32.17 3.89
CA LYS A 137 -15.78 -32.98 4.81
C LYS A 137 -15.72 -34.48 4.48
N THR A 138 -15.06 -34.86 3.38
CA THR A 138 -14.98 -36.24 2.91
C THR A 138 -13.57 -36.76 3.14
N LYS A 139 -13.43 -37.88 3.87
CA LYS A 139 -12.20 -38.68 3.94
C LYS A 139 -11.90 -39.28 2.56
N ALA A 140 -11.35 -38.49 1.66
CA ALA A 140 -10.75 -38.98 0.43
C ALA A 140 -9.55 -38.10 0.11
N ASN A 141 -8.37 -38.70 0.18
CA ASN A 141 -7.12 -38.14 -0.33
C ASN A 141 -7.32 -37.62 -1.75
N LYS A 142 -7.39 -36.29 -1.92
CA LYS A 142 -7.11 -35.60 -3.17
C LYS A 142 -6.89 -34.12 -2.86
N ASN A 143 -5.64 -33.67 -2.91
CA ASN A 143 -5.24 -32.26 -2.90
C ASN A 143 -5.60 -31.59 -4.22
N VAL A 144 -6.87 -31.64 -4.62
CA VAL A 144 -7.36 -31.04 -5.86
C VAL A 144 -8.55 -30.16 -5.52
N MET A 145 -8.37 -28.85 -5.71
CA MET A 145 -9.48 -27.90 -5.67
C MET A 145 -10.20 -27.99 -7.02
N ASP A 146 -11.35 -28.65 -7.05
CA ASP A 146 -12.22 -28.66 -8.23
C ASP A 146 -12.80 -27.25 -8.47
N VAL A 147 -12.94 -26.87 -9.74
CA VAL A 147 -13.51 -25.60 -10.21
C VAL A 147 -14.85 -25.34 -9.50
N GLN A 148 -15.67 -26.36 -9.29
CA GLN A 148 -16.95 -26.24 -8.58
C GLN A 148 -16.82 -25.86 -7.10
N ALA A 149 -15.73 -26.24 -6.43
CA ALA A 149 -15.46 -25.84 -5.06
C ALA A 149 -15.03 -24.36 -5.01
N PHE A 150 -14.32 -23.90 -6.02
CA PHE A 150 -13.93 -22.50 -6.18
C PHE A 150 -15.12 -21.59 -6.55
N GLU A 151 -16.00 -22.02 -7.45
CA GLU A 151 -17.24 -21.27 -7.76
C GLU A 151 -18.12 -21.11 -6.50
N ARG A 152 -18.19 -22.15 -5.66
CA ARG A 152 -18.87 -22.09 -4.36
C ARG A 152 -18.21 -21.11 -3.38
N LEU A 153 -16.90 -20.89 -3.49
CA LEU A 153 -16.15 -19.93 -2.68
C LEU A 153 -16.46 -18.48 -3.11
N LEU A 154 -16.55 -18.24 -4.41
CA LEU A 154 -16.77 -16.91 -4.98
C LEU A 154 -18.24 -16.46 -4.90
N GLY A 155 -19.19 -17.39 -4.82
CA GLY A 155 -20.59 -17.10 -4.50
C GLY A 155 -21.22 -16.05 -5.43
N PRO A 156 -21.98 -15.06 -4.92
CA PRO A 156 -22.65 -14.03 -5.74
C PRO A 156 -21.70 -13.15 -6.57
N CYS A 157 -20.41 -13.12 -6.22
CA CYS A 157 -19.40 -12.40 -6.98
C CYS A 157 -19.29 -13.00 -8.39
N MET A 158 -19.42 -14.33 -8.53
CA MET A 158 -19.42 -15.05 -9.81
C MET A 158 -20.40 -14.48 -10.82
N ASP A 159 -21.62 -14.13 -10.38
CA ASP A 159 -22.66 -13.62 -11.27
C ASP A 159 -22.33 -12.21 -11.78
N ILE A 160 -21.62 -11.41 -10.98
CA ILE A 160 -21.12 -10.10 -11.38
C ILE A 160 -19.95 -10.26 -12.36
N MET A 161 -19.03 -11.20 -12.12
CA MET A 161 -17.92 -11.48 -13.04
C MET A 161 -18.43 -12.04 -14.39
N LYS A 162 -19.43 -12.94 -14.37
CA LYS A 162 -20.06 -13.54 -15.55
C LYS A 162 -20.82 -12.52 -16.41
N ARG A 163 -21.41 -11.48 -15.81
CA ARG A 163 -22.16 -10.42 -16.54
C ARG A 163 -21.27 -9.47 -17.35
N ASN A 164 -20.04 -9.25 -16.90
CA ASN A 164 -19.13 -8.26 -17.48
C ASN A 164 -18.05 -8.87 -18.38
N ILE A 165 -17.91 -10.20 -18.40
CA ILE A 165 -16.85 -10.90 -19.12
C ILE A 165 -17.48 -12.02 -19.95
N SER A 166 -17.57 -11.82 -21.27
CA SER A 166 -18.08 -12.81 -22.24
C SER A 166 -17.21 -14.07 -22.40
N HIS A 167 -16.12 -14.20 -21.63
CA HIS A 167 -15.15 -15.30 -21.68
C HIS A 167 -14.65 -15.68 -20.26
N TYR A 168 -15.52 -15.57 -19.26
CA TYR A 168 -15.14 -15.71 -17.85
C TYR A 168 -14.60 -17.11 -17.52
N GLU A 169 -15.22 -18.15 -18.07
CA GLU A 169 -14.76 -19.53 -17.90
C GLU A 169 -13.38 -19.77 -18.52
N GLU A 170 -13.10 -19.21 -19.70
CA GLU A 170 -11.77 -19.28 -20.32
C GLU A 170 -10.71 -18.52 -19.52
N GLN A 171 -11.08 -17.41 -18.87
CA GLN A 171 -10.17 -16.65 -18.02
C GLN A 171 -9.90 -17.32 -16.68
N LEU A 172 -10.90 -18.00 -16.10
CA LEU A 172 -10.69 -18.86 -14.93
C LEU A 172 -9.74 -20.01 -15.28
N VAL A 173 -9.95 -20.64 -16.43
CA VAL A 173 -9.08 -21.69 -16.97
C VAL A 173 -7.66 -21.17 -17.25
N LYS A 174 -7.50 -19.92 -17.72
CA LYS A 174 -6.18 -19.30 -17.94
C LYS A 174 -5.49 -18.87 -16.64
N MET A 175 -6.23 -18.39 -15.64
CA MET A 175 -5.67 -17.94 -14.36
C MET A 175 -5.35 -19.10 -13.41
N PHE A 176 -6.07 -20.21 -13.51
CA PHE A 176 -5.96 -21.33 -12.56
C PHE A 176 -5.72 -22.69 -13.22
N GLY A 177 -5.57 -22.75 -14.54
CA GLY A 177 -5.39 -23.98 -15.31
C GLY A 177 -6.69 -24.76 -15.51
N SER A 178 -6.97 -25.22 -16.72
CA SER A 178 -7.90 -26.33 -16.93
C SER A 178 -7.22 -27.59 -16.40
N ASN A 179 -7.67 -28.13 -15.26
CA ASN A 179 -7.00 -29.24 -14.57
C ASN A 179 -5.51 -28.95 -14.33
N LEU A 180 -5.18 -28.19 -13.29
CA LEU A 180 -3.78 -27.95 -12.94
C LEU A 180 -3.10 -29.27 -12.54
N ASP A 181 -2.49 -29.91 -13.54
CA ASP A 181 -1.35 -30.80 -13.45
C ASP A 181 -0.27 -30.08 -12.65
N LEU A 182 -0.32 -30.23 -11.33
CA LEU A 182 0.84 -30.07 -10.48
C LEU A 182 1.59 -31.38 -10.55
N LEU A 183 2.51 -31.43 -11.52
CA LEU A 183 3.63 -32.35 -11.48
C LEU A 183 4.23 -32.28 -10.08
N ASP A 184 4.22 -33.44 -9.44
CA ASP A 184 5.07 -33.81 -8.33
C ASP A 184 6.47 -33.18 -8.57
N PRO A 185 6.98 -32.29 -7.69
CA PRO A 185 8.43 -32.11 -7.60
C PRO A 185 8.95 -33.40 -6.97
N GLY A 186 8.93 -34.47 -7.75
CA GLY A 186 9.14 -35.82 -7.25
C GLY A 186 10.51 -36.00 -6.66
N GLN A 187 10.58 -36.99 -5.76
CA GLN A 187 11.76 -37.76 -5.38
C GLN A 187 12.89 -37.03 -4.63
#